data_AF-A0A661PD87-F1
#
_entry.id   AF-A0A661PD87-F1
#
_cell.length_a   1.000
_cell.length_b   1.000
_cell.length_c   1.000
_cell.angle_alpha   90.00
_cell.angle_beta   90.00
_cell.angle_gamma   90.00
#
_symmetry.space_group_name_H-M   'P 1'
#
loop_
_entity.id
_entity.type
_entity.pdbx_description
1 polymer ?
#
loop_
_entity_poly.entity_id
_entity_poly.type
_entity_poly.pdbx_seq_one_letter_code
_entity_poly.pdbx_strand_id
1 'polypeptide(L)' 'MQSYARMVDEDLTLADLPSLGDSLQVPAGREYRSRTLDADLVVHSPDEAHVVQDELENTYLLEE' A
#
# COMPACT_ATOMS: atom_id res chain seq x y z
N MET A 1 5.85 5.09 -0.29
CA MET A 1 6.77 3.94 -0.25
C MET A 1 5.90 2.71 -0.12
N GLN A 2 5.96 1.72 -1.00
CA GLN A 2 5.23 0.47 -0.80
C GLN A 2 6.17 -0.71 -0.95
N SER A 3 6.72 -1.14 0.18
CA SER A 3 7.07 -2.54 0.39
C SER A 3 5.77 -3.26 0.75
N TYR A 4 5.43 -4.36 0.05
CA TYR A 4 4.41 -5.26 0.56
C TYR A 4 5.00 -6.05 1.73
N ALA A 5 4.31 -6.07 2.85
CA ALA A 5 4.74 -6.80 4.04
C ALA A 5 4.35 -8.27 3.91
N ARG A 6 5.30 -9.15 4.24
CA ARG A 6 5.07 -10.60 4.40
C ARG A 6 5.14 -11.04 5.86
N MET A 7 4.97 -10.09 6.78
CA MET A 7 5.07 -10.36 8.21
C MET A 7 3.81 -11.07 8.73
N VAL A 8 2.64 -10.68 8.19
CA VAL A 8 1.34 -11.28 8.51
C VAL A 8 1.01 -12.46 7.59
N ASP A 9 1.34 -12.34 6.29
CA ASP A 9 1.12 -13.37 5.28
C ASP A 9 2.45 -13.69 4.57
N GLU A 10 3.05 -14.82 4.95
CA GLU A 10 4.33 -15.26 4.40
C GLU A 10 4.23 -15.79 2.96
N ASP A 11 3.02 -16.25 2.56
CA ASP A 11 2.74 -16.82 1.25
C ASP A 11 2.39 -15.75 0.20
N LEU A 12 2.13 -14.51 0.62
CA LEU A 12 1.83 -13.38 -0.26
C LEU A 12 2.93 -13.16 -1.30
N THR A 13 2.57 -13.25 -2.59
CA THR A 13 3.50 -13.04 -3.70
C THR A 13 3.24 -11.74 -4.45
N LEU A 14 4.21 -11.32 -5.25
CA LEU A 14 4.05 -10.19 -6.17
C LEU A 14 2.88 -10.39 -7.16
N ALA A 15 2.56 -11.64 -7.52
CA ALA A 15 1.49 -11.96 -8.46
C ALA A 15 0.09 -11.76 -7.86
N ASP A 16 -0.01 -11.74 -6.53
CA ASP A 16 -1.27 -11.56 -5.80
C ASP A 16 -1.62 -10.08 -5.60
N LEU A 17 -0.64 -9.17 -5.73
CA LEU A 17 -0.82 -7.73 -5.55
C LEU A 17 -1.91 -7.10 -6.44
N PRO A 18 -2.11 -7.49 -7.72
CA PRO A 18 -3.19 -6.95 -8.53
C PRO A 18 -4.60 -7.21 -7.97
N SER A 19 -4.79 -8.35 -7.29
CA SER A 19 -6.08 -8.77 -6.70
C SER A 19 -6.17 -8.52 -5.20
N LEU A 20 -5.10 -8.06 -4.54
CA LEU A 20 -5.05 -7.90 -3.09
C LEU A 20 -6.14 -6.95 -2.55
N GLY A 21 -6.55 -5.97 -3.36
CA GLY A 21 -7.63 -5.04 -3.03
C GLY A 21 -8.99 -5.70 -2.75
N ASP A 22 -9.24 -6.91 -3.29
CA ASP A 22 -10.49 -7.65 -3.02
C ASP A 22 -10.54 -8.22 -1.61
N SER A 23 -9.38 -8.43 -0.98
CA SER A 23 -9.24 -8.97 0.37
C SER A 23 -8.98 -7.90 1.44
N LEU A 24 -8.48 -6.72 1.06
CA LEU A 24 -8.11 -5.66 2.01
C LEU A 24 -9.35 -4.93 2.55
N GLN A 25 -9.34 -4.66 3.86
CA GLN A 25 -10.33 -3.79 4.50
C GLN A 25 -9.97 -2.31 4.29
N VAL A 26 -10.16 -1.87 3.05
CA VAL A 26 -9.88 -0.49 2.66
C VAL A 26 -10.89 0.48 3.32
N PRO A 27 -10.43 1.58 3.95
CA PRO A 27 -11.33 2.57 4.54
C PRO A 27 -12.34 3.13 3.54
N ALA A 28 -13.53 3.49 4.01
CA ALA A 28 -14.60 4.01 3.16
C ALA A 28 -14.13 5.22 2.31
N GLY A 29 -14.42 5.17 1.00
CA GLY A 29 -14.01 6.21 0.05
C GLY A 29 -12.56 6.09 -0.45
N ARG A 30 -11.88 4.98 -0.18
CA ARG A 30 -10.54 4.68 -0.69
C ARG A 30 -10.57 3.46 -1.59
N GLU A 31 -9.58 3.37 -2.47
CA GLU A 31 -9.39 2.24 -3.37
C GLU A 31 -7.93 1.79 -3.29
N TYR A 32 -7.72 0.48 -3.23
CA TYR A 32 -6.40 -0.09 -3.40
C TYR A 32 -6.00 -0.08 -4.88
N ARG A 33 -4.74 0.25 -5.18
CA ARG A 33 -4.17 0.14 -6.53
C ARG A 33 -2.72 -0.31 -6.44
N SER A 34 -2.35 -1.26 -7.29
CA SER A 34 -0.96 -1.63 -7.54
C SER A 34 -0.56 -1.23 -8.97
N ARG A 35 0.69 -0.80 -9.14
CA ARG A 35 1.27 -0.52 -10.46
C ARG A 35 2.75 -0.83 -10.47
N THR A 36 3.24 -1.31 -11.61
CA THR A 36 4.67 -1.28 -11.92
C THR A 36 5.04 0.12 -12.39
N LEU A 37 6.15 0.64 -11.91
CA LEU A 37 6.64 1.96 -12.28
C LEU A 37 7.63 1.82 -13.45
N ASP A 38 7.41 2.57 -14.53
CA ASP A 38 8.33 2.64 -15.67
C ASP A 38 9.46 3.67 -15.48
N ALA A 39 9.44 4.41 -14.37
CA ALA A 39 10.39 5.44 -14.00
C ALA A 39 10.49 5.58 -12.47
N ASP A 40 11.52 6.29 -12.00
CA ASP A 40 11.72 6.54 -10.58
C ASP A 40 10.53 7.30 -9.97
N LEU A 41 10.04 6.79 -8.83
CA LEU A 41 9.02 7.47 -8.03
C LEU A 41 9.69 8.46 -7.08
N VAL A 42 9.48 9.76 -7.33
CA VAL A 42 9.85 10.82 -6.40
C VAL A 42 8.66 11.10 -5.48
N VAL A 43 8.82 10.82 -4.18
CA VAL A 43 7.80 11.11 -3.17
C VAL A 43 8.24 12.36 -2.41
N HIS A 44 7.35 13.35 -2.34
CA HIS A 44 7.54 14.52 -1.48
C HIS A 44 6.90 14.24 -0.12
N SER A 45 7.65 14.47 0.96
CA SER A 45 7.08 14.37 2.30
C SER A 45 6.44 15.72 2.66
N PRO A 46 5.14 15.74 3.03
CA PRO A 46 4.54 16.93 3.61
C PRO A 46 5.15 17.24 4.99
N ASP A 47 5.01 18.48 5.47
CA ASP A 47 5.43 18.89 6.82
C ASP A 47 4.72 18.08 7.92
N GLU A 48 3.46 17.71 7.68
CA GLU A 48 2.68 16.79 8.51
C GLU A 48 2.28 15.55 7.69
N ALA A 49 2.69 14.37 8.17
CA ALA A 49 2.47 13.09 7.51
C ALA A 49 1.43 12.29 8.30
N HIS A 50 0.30 12.01 7.67
CA HIS A 50 -0.67 11.05 8.21
C HIS A 50 -0.27 9.65 7.73
N VAL A 51 -0.04 8.74 8.66
CA VAL A 51 0.35 7.37 8.33
C VAL A 51 -0.81 6.44 8.66
N VAL A 52 -1.20 5.62 7.70
CA VAL A 52 -2.22 4.58 7.89
C VAL A 52 -1.61 3.21 7.65
N GLN A 53 -2.11 2.22 8.37
CA GLN A 53 -1.65 0.83 8.27
C GLN A 53 -2.85 -0.08 7.99
N ASP A 54 -2.67 -1.07 7.10
CA ASP A 54 -3.68 -2.09 6.82
C ASP A 54 -3.50 -3.35 7.68
N GLU A 55 -4.38 -4.35 7.52
CA GLU A 55 -4.34 -5.58 8.31
C GLU A 55 -3.14 -6.49 8.01
N LEU A 56 -2.42 -6.24 6.91
CA LEU A 56 -1.18 -6.93 6.54
C LEU A 56 0.06 -6.15 7.00
N GLU A 57 -0.14 -5.11 7.83
CA GLU A 57 0.89 -4.20 8.34
C GLU A 57 1.57 -3.33 7.26
N ASN A 58 1.00 -3.23 6.06
CA ASN A 58 1.52 -2.30 5.06
C ASN A 58 1.25 -0.86 5.51
N THR A 59 2.28 -0.04 5.39
CA THR A 59 2.23 1.36 5.80
C THR A 59 2.09 2.27 4.59
N TYR A 60 1.12 3.19 4.65
CA TYR A 60 0.84 4.15 3.60
C TYR A 60 0.97 5.57 4.15
N LEU A 61 1.58 6.45 3.36
CA LEU A 61 1.50 7.89 3.60
C LEU A 61 0.18 8.37 3.01
N LEU A 62 -0.61 9.02 3.85
CA LEU A 62 -1.84 9.69 3.47
C LEU A 62 -1.50 11.15 3.18
N GLU A 63 -1.72 11.55 1.94
CA GLU A 63 -1.71 12.95 1.51
C GLU A 63 -3.17 13.44 1.51
N GLU A 64 -3.43 14.62 2.09
CA GLU A 64 -4.75 15.29 2.06
C GLU A 64 -4.97 16.07 0.75
#